data_AF-A0A7U9SWN2-F1
#
_entry.id   AF-A0A7U9SWN2-F1
#
_cell.length_a   1.000
_cell.length_b   1.000
_cell.length_c   1.000
_cell.angle_alpha   90.00
_cell.angle_beta   90.00
_cell.angle_gamma   90.00
#
_symmetry.space_group_name_H-M   'P 1'
#
loop_
_entity.id
_entity.type
_entity.pdbx_description
1 polymer ?
#
loop_
_entity_poly.entity_id
_entity_poly.type
_entity_poly.pdbx_seq_one_letter_code
_entity_poly.pdbx_strand_id
1 'polypeptide(L)'
;MSYAYSEKYILVLSHDEVVHLKCSMLNKMPGLGFDKFANLKVGYAFMMGHAGKKLLFMGQEFAQLREWSEERELDWFLLAEAEHRQMQSWVRDLLHLYRRNRAMYEMDDSWEGFEWINADDGNRSIFSFVRHSRGKKKNLLFVCNFTPMPRDDYRVGVPRKKQYKLIMNSDDEKYGGKGEARPVIYKAVKQECDGRPFSFAYKLPPYGVAIFEF
;
A
#
# COMPACT_ATOMS: atom_id res chain seq x y z
N MET A 1 5.94 -2.36 14.54
CA MET A 1 6.22 -3.81 14.56
C MET A 1 6.63 -4.37 15.92
N SER A 2 7.06 -3.54 16.88
CA SER A 2 7.59 -4.00 18.18
C SER A 2 6.68 -4.91 19.00
N TYR A 3 5.35 -4.77 18.88
CA TYR A 3 4.36 -5.66 19.52
C TYR A 3 3.54 -6.46 18.51
N ALA A 4 3.78 -6.34 17.20
CA ALA A 4 2.89 -6.91 16.17
C ALA A 4 2.81 -8.45 16.19
N TYR A 5 3.69 -9.09 16.97
CA TYR A 5 3.78 -10.54 17.13
C TYR A 5 3.51 -11.01 18.56
N SER A 6 3.13 -10.11 19.48
CA SER A 6 2.66 -10.52 20.81
C SER A 6 1.28 -11.17 20.75
N GLU A 7 0.52 -10.89 19.70
CA GLU A 7 -0.83 -11.42 19.47
C GLU A 7 -1.07 -11.73 17.99
N LYS A 8 -2.14 -12.47 17.72
CA LYS A 8 -2.61 -12.74 16.35
C LYS A 8 -3.55 -11.62 15.89
N TYR A 9 -2.98 -10.48 15.51
CA TYR A 9 -3.76 -9.30 15.16
C TYR A 9 -4.56 -9.43 13.85
N ILE A 10 -5.74 -8.82 13.89
CA ILE A 10 -6.49 -8.38 12.72
C ILE A 10 -6.36 -6.87 12.66
N LEU A 11 -5.94 -6.34 11.51
CA LEU A 11 -5.93 -4.92 11.21
C LEU A 11 -7.33 -4.52 10.75
N VAL A 12 -8.02 -3.75 11.58
CA VAL A 12 -9.45 -3.47 11.45
C VAL A 12 -9.66 -1.99 11.16
N LEU A 13 -10.36 -1.71 10.06
CA LEU A 13 -11.06 -0.44 9.82
C LEU A 13 -12.55 -0.78 9.74
N SER A 14 -13.21 -0.77 10.91
CA SER A 14 -14.61 -1.20 11.09
C SER A 14 -15.61 -0.08 10.86
N HIS A 15 -16.89 -0.41 11.02
CA HIS A 15 -18.01 0.54 11.00
C HIS A 15 -17.86 1.68 12.02
N ASP A 16 -17.37 1.38 13.22
CA ASP A 16 -17.18 2.36 14.31
C ASP A 16 -16.25 3.52 13.92
N GLU A 17 -15.37 3.32 12.93
CA GLU A 17 -14.42 4.34 12.51
C GLU A 17 -14.98 5.33 11.51
N VAL A 18 -16.20 5.11 11.00
CA VAL A 18 -16.81 5.91 9.91
C VAL A 18 -18.23 6.40 10.23
N VAL A 19 -18.49 6.60 11.52
CA VAL A 19 -19.74 7.12 12.10
C VAL A 19 -19.44 8.18 13.16
N HIS A 20 -20.49 8.80 13.70
CA HIS A 20 -20.43 9.68 14.87
C HIS A 20 -19.41 10.81 14.74
N LEU A 21 -19.45 11.53 13.61
CA LEU A 21 -18.60 12.70 13.32
C LEU A 21 -17.13 12.38 13.07
N LYS A 22 -16.78 11.08 12.93
CA LYS A 22 -15.41 10.66 12.61
C LYS A 22 -15.06 10.81 11.12
N CYS A 23 -16.01 11.15 10.26
CA CYS A 23 -15.93 11.13 8.80
C CYS A 23 -15.75 9.73 8.18
N SER A 24 -16.05 9.60 6.88
CA SER A 24 -15.63 8.44 6.08
C SER A 24 -14.10 8.38 5.95
N MET A 25 -13.53 7.22 5.57
CA MET A 25 -12.08 7.10 5.41
C MET A 25 -11.49 8.08 4.39
N LEU A 26 -12.21 8.36 3.30
CA LEU A 26 -11.79 9.35 2.32
C LEU A 26 -11.73 10.75 2.93
N ASN A 27 -12.72 11.11 3.74
CA ASN A 27 -12.79 12.45 4.32
C ASN A 27 -11.84 12.68 5.50
N LYS A 28 -11.28 11.61 6.09
CA LYS A 28 -10.13 11.70 7.02
C LYS A 28 -8.82 12.07 6.33
N MET A 29 -8.71 11.85 5.01
CA MET A 29 -7.48 12.13 4.29
C MET A 29 -7.29 13.65 4.12
N PRO A 30 -6.06 14.17 4.32
CA PRO A 30 -5.76 15.58 4.09
C PRO A 30 -5.72 15.91 2.59
N GLY A 31 -5.80 17.20 2.28
CA GLY A 31 -5.80 17.70 0.90
C GLY A 31 -7.19 17.77 0.28
N LEU A 32 -7.23 18.00 -1.04
CA LEU A 32 -8.46 18.21 -1.80
C LEU A 32 -8.53 17.26 -3.01
N GLY A 33 -9.74 16.83 -3.36
CA GLY A 33 -10.00 16.03 -4.57
C GLY A 33 -9.06 14.83 -4.69
N PHE A 34 -8.20 14.86 -5.71
CA PHE A 34 -7.21 13.82 -6.00
C PHE A 34 -6.33 13.44 -4.80
N ASP A 35 -5.87 14.40 -3.99
CA ASP A 35 -4.96 14.12 -2.86
C ASP A 35 -5.60 13.16 -1.85
N LYS A 36 -6.91 13.31 -1.60
CA LYS A 36 -7.63 12.44 -0.67
C LYS A 36 -7.67 10.99 -1.17
N PHE A 37 -8.00 10.79 -2.44
CA PHE A 37 -8.01 9.45 -3.03
C PHE A 37 -6.60 8.86 -3.09
N ALA A 38 -5.61 9.67 -3.48
CA ALA A 38 -4.22 9.24 -3.56
C ALA A 38 -3.70 8.79 -2.19
N ASN A 39 -3.91 9.59 -1.15
CA ASN A 39 -3.53 9.25 0.22
C ASN A 39 -4.23 7.98 0.73
N LEU A 40 -5.55 7.86 0.47
CA LEU A 40 -6.30 6.66 0.86
C LEU A 40 -5.76 5.39 0.20
N LYS A 41 -5.35 5.45 -1.07
CA LYS A 41 -4.69 4.35 -1.77
C LYS A 41 -3.40 3.91 -1.06
N VAL A 42 -2.57 4.86 -0.60
CA VAL A 42 -1.35 4.56 0.17
C VAL A 42 -1.71 3.90 1.50
N GLY A 43 -2.68 4.44 2.23
CA GLY A 43 -3.16 3.87 3.49
C GLY A 43 -3.61 2.42 3.35
N TYR A 44 -4.40 2.11 2.32
CA TYR A 44 -4.86 0.74 2.07
C TYR A 44 -3.75 -0.19 1.60
N ALA A 45 -2.80 0.26 0.77
CA ALA A 45 -1.67 -0.58 0.41
C ALA A 45 -0.77 -0.88 1.62
N PHE A 46 -0.55 0.12 2.48
CA PHE A 46 0.21 -0.06 3.71
C PHE A 46 -0.50 -1.04 4.65
N MET A 47 -1.81 -0.86 4.90
CA MET A 47 -2.62 -1.80 5.69
C MET A 47 -2.57 -3.22 5.10
N MET A 48 -2.72 -3.36 3.79
CA MET A 48 -2.72 -4.65 3.09
C MET A 48 -1.34 -5.32 3.19
N GLY A 49 -0.26 -4.56 3.00
CA GLY A 49 1.11 -5.03 3.07
C GLY A 49 1.60 -5.34 4.49
N HIS A 50 1.12 -4.65 5.52
CA HIS A 50 1.53 -4.85 6.91
C HIS A 50 1.21 -6.27 7.41
N ALA A 51 1.92 -6.77 8.43
CA ALA A 51 1.60 -8.07 9.06
C ALA A 51 0.25 -8.04 9.78
N GLY A 52 -0.50 -9.14 9.72
CA GLY A 52 -1.82 -9.33 10.36
C GLY A 52 -2.96 -9.49 9.35
N LYS A 53 -4.10 -10.06 9.77
CA LYS A 53 -5.28 -10.22 8.89
C LYS A 53 -5.97 -8.88 8.64
N LYS A 54 -6.89 -8.81 7.67
CA LYS A 54 -7.49 -7.55 7.19
C LYS A 54 -9.00 -7.55 7.38
N LEU A 55 -9.55 -6.45 7.86
CA LEU A 55 -10.98 -6.17 7.85
C LEU A 55 -11.19 -4.72 7.41
N LEU A 56 -11.93 -4.55 6.32
CA LEU A 56 -12.35 -3.24 5.80
C LEU A 56 -13.89 -3.24 5.72
N PHE A 57 -14.52 -2.26 6.37
CA PHE A 57 -15.97 -2.13 6.37
C PHE A 57 -16.50 -1.65 5.01
N MET A 58 -17.76 -2.00 4.72
CA MET A 58 -18.42 -1.69 3.45
C MET A 58 -18.49 -0.18 3.17
N GLY A 59 -18.48 0.19 1.89
CA GLY A 59 -18.46 1.58 1.43
C GLY A 59 -17.06 2.18 1.36
N GLN A 60 -16.10 1.65 2.13
CA GLN A 60 -14.73 2.16 2.16
C GLN A 60 -13.92 1.71 0.93
N GLU A 61 -14.27 0.56 0.33
CA GLU A 61 -13.60 0.01 -0.84
C GLU A 61 -13.74 0.87 -2.11
N PHE A 62 -14.80 1.68 -2.20
CA PHE A 62 -14.99 2.67 -3.27
C PHE A 62 -14.96 4.11 -2.75
N ALA A 63 -14.43 4.32 -1.55
CA ALA A 63 -14.27 5.63 -0.93
C ALA A 63 -15.57 6.44 -0.82
N GLN A 64 -16.60 5.88 -0.17
CA GLN A 64 -17.84 6.60 0.13
C GLN A 64 -17.56 7.96 0.80
N LEU A 65 -18.26 9.00 0.36
CA LEU A 65 -18.06 10.37 0.84
C LEU A 65 -18.67 10.57 2.23
N ARG A 66 -19.91 10.11 2.43
CA ARG A 66 -20.64 10.33 3.67
C ARG A 66 -20.27 9.28 4.71
N GLU A 67 -20.44 9.64 5.98
CA GLU A 67 -20.46 8.67 7.06
C GLU A 67 -21.50 7.58 6.78
N TRP A 68 -21.19 6.39 7.27
CA TRP A 68 -22.13 5.28 7.22
C TRP A 68 -23.37 5.64 8.07
N SER A 69 -24.53 5.16 7.62
CA SER A 69 -25.78 5.25 8.32
C SER A 69 -26.58 4.00 7.97
N GLU A 70 -27.08 3.33 9.01
CA GLU A 70 -27.91 2.14 8.92
C GLU A 70 -29.30 2.41 8.34
N GLU A 71 -29.76 3.67 8.38
CA GLU A 71 -31.07 4.10 7.90
C GLU A 71 -31.15 4.22 6.37
N ARG A 72 -30.01 4.13 5.67
CA ARG A 72 -29.91 4.28 4.22
C ARG A 72 -28.94 3.27 3.62
N GLU A 73 -29.08 3.04 2.31
CA GLU A 73 -28.11 2.27 1.58
C GLU A 73 -26.76 3.01 1.43
N LEU A 74 -25.74 2.26 1.02
CA LEU A 74 -24.47 2.84 0.61
C LEU A 74 -24.65 3.73 -0.63
N ASP A 75 -23.75 4.68 -0.81
CA ASP A 75 -23.78 5.66 -1.89
C ASP A 75 -23.34 5.04 -3.23
N TRP A 76 -24.06 4.02 -3.71
CA TRP A 76 -23.72 3.25 -4.91
C TRP A 76 -23.61 4.11 -6.17
N PHE A 77 -24.36 5.22 -6.22
CA PHE A 77 -24.31 6.18 -7.33
C PHE A 77 -22.90 6.76 -7.55
N LEU A 78 -22.03 6.78 -6.53
CA LEU A 78 -20.64 7.24 -6.65
C LEU A 78 -19.83 6.38 -7.63
N LEU A 79 -20.20 5.11 -7.85
CA LEU A 79 -19.54 4.27 -8.86
C LEU A 79 -19.81 4.73 -10.31
N ALA A 80 -20.67 5.73 -10.52
CA ALA A 80 -20.78 6.43 -11.80
C ALA A 80 -19.59 7.38 -12.06
N GLU A 81 -18.85 7.77 -11.02
CA GLU A 81 -17.67 8.64 -11.09
C GLU A 81 -16.37 7.81 -11.24
N ALA A 82 -15.36 8.38 -11.90
CA ALA A 82 -14.17 7.65 -12.27
C ALA A 82 -13.30 7.30 -11.06
N GLU A 83 -13.15 8.25 -10.15
CA GLU A 83 -12.29 8.19 -8.96
C GLU A 83 -12.72 7.07 -8.01
N HIS A 84 -14.04 6.93 -7.81
CA HIS A 84 -14.63 5.87 -6.99
C HIS A 84 -14.46 4.48 -7.62
N ARG A 85 -14.62 4.34 -8.95
CA ARG A 85 -14.32 3.08 -9.67
C ARG A 85 -12.83 2.72 -9.64
N GLN A 86 -11.96 3.72 -9.72
CA GLN A 86 -10.51 3.54 -9.65
C GLN A 86 -10.09 3.10 -8.24
N MET A 87 -10.69 3.66 -7.19
CA MET A 87 -10.51 3.18 -5.82
C MET A 87 -10.99 1.73 -5.65
N GLN A 88 -12.18 1.41 -6.15
CA GLN A 88 -12.70 0.05 -6.12
C GLN A 88 -11.76 -0.93 -6.85
N SER A 89 -11.22 -0.52 -8.01
CA SER A 89 -10.24 -1.30 -8.77
C SER A 89 -8.94 -1.48 -8.00
N TRP A 90 -8.47 -0.45 -7.29
CA TRP A 90 -7.29 -0.52 -6.43
C TRP A 90 -7.47 -1.55 -5.30
N VAL A 91 -8.59 -1.47 -4.57
CA VAL A 91 -8.89 -2.40 -3.47
C VAL A 91 -9.10 -3.83 -3.98
N ARG A 92 -9.80 -4.01 -5.11
CA ARG A 92 -9.95 -5.31 -5.78
C ARG A 92 -8.61 -5.93 -6.12
N ASP A 93 -7.71 -5.16 -6.74
CA ASP A 93 -6.42 -5.67 -7.18
C ASP A 93 -5.48 -5.94 -5.99
N LEU A 94 -5.57 -5.16 -4.90
CA LEU A 94 -4.92 -5.45 -3.62
C LEU A 94 -5.42 -6.77 -3.00
N LEU A 95 -6.72 -7.04 -3.04
CA LEU A 95 -7.29 -8.31 -2.56
C LEU A 95 -6.84 -9.50 -3.43
N HIS A 96 -6.78 -9.32 -4.75
CA HIS A 96 -6.21 -10.35 -5.64
C HIS A 96 -4.72 -10.58 -5.36
N LEU A 97 -3.95 -9.52 -5.12
CA LEU A 97 -2.55 -9.61 -4.71
C LEU A 97 -2.42 -10.40 -3.41
N TYR A 98 -3.22 -10.08 -2.39
CA TYR A 98 -3.26 -10.76 -1.10
C TYR A 98 -3.52 -12.27 -1.26
N ARG A 99 -4.55 -12.64 -2.02
CA ARG A 99 -4.92 -14.06 -2.24
C ARG A 99 -3.89 -14.84 -3.05
N ARG A 100 -3.22 -14.21 -4.01
CA ARG A 100 -2.26 -14.89 -4.91
C ARG A 100 -0.87 -15.06 -4.30
N ASN A 101 -0.53 -14.28 -3.29
CA ASN A 101 0.83 -14.24 -2.74
C ASN A 101 0.87 -14.69 -1.28
N ARG A 102 1.41 -15.90 -1.04
CA ARG A 102 1.60 -16.47 0.30
C ARG A 102 2.38 -15.55 1.26
N ALA A 103 3.30 -14.74 0.74
CA ALA A 103 4.04 -13.76 1.53
C ALA A 103 3.13 -12.80 2.32
N MET A 104 1.91 -12.55 1.84
CA MET A 104 0.97 -11.62 2.45
C MET A 104 0.23 -12.20 3.66
N TYR A 105 0.24 -13.54 3.85
CA TYR A 105 -0.62 -14.18 4.86
C TYR A 105 -0.04 -15.40 5.59
N GLU A 106 1.00 -16.04 5.05
CA GLU A 106 1.50 -17.33 5.57
C GLU A 106 2.27 -17.19 6.89
N MET A 107 2.89 -16.02 7.13
CA MET A 107 3.75 -15.76 8.29
C MET A 107 3.38 -14.43 8.96
N ASP A 108 2.08 -14.11 9.07
CA ASP A 108 1.62 -12.88 9.73
C ASP A 108 1.94 -12.83 11.23
N ASP A 109 2.12 -13.99 11.87
CA ASP A 109 2.37 -14.17 13.31
C ASP A 109 3.85 -14.48 13.63
N SER A 110 4.76 -14.29 12.67
CA SER A 110 6.20 -14.53 12.86
C SER A 110 7.04 -13.33 12.44
N TRP A 111 8.05 -13.03 13.25
CA TRP A 111 9.08 -12.03 12.97
C TRP A 111 9.79 -12.24 11.63
N GLU A 112 9.78 -13.46 11.09
CA GLU A 112 10.38 -13.77 9.79
C GLU A 112 9.52 -13.35 8.59
N GLY A 113 8.23 -13.04 8.81
CA GLY A 113 7.27 -12.71 7.75
C GLY A 113 7.31 -11.27 7.26
N PHE A 114 7.93 -10.37 8.02
CA PHE A 114 8.02 -8.95 7.71
C PHE A 114 9.39 -8.41 8.10
N GLU A 115 9.99 -7.63 7.20
CA GLU A 115 11.30 -7.00 7.39
C GLU A 115 11.23 -5.53 6.95
N TRP A 116 11.59 -4.59 7.81
CA TRP A 116 11.77 -3.20 7.38
C TRP A 116 13.00 -3.09 6.46
N ILE A 117 12.84 -2.37 5.36
CA ILE A 117 13.96 -1.89 4.55
C ILE A 117 14.37 -0.53 5.06
N ASN A 118 13.43 0.42 5.07
CA ASN A 118 13.63 1.73 5.67
C ASN A 118 12.31 2.18 6.35
N ALA A 119 12.38 2.38 7.66
CA ALA A 119 11.30 2.94 8.48
C ALA A 119 11.66 4.32 9.04
N ASP A 120 12.86 4.82 8.75
CA ASP A 120 13.47 6.01 9.36
C ASP A 120 13.57 7.19 8.39
N ASP A 121 13.05 7.08 7.17
CA ASP A 121 12.92 8.21 6.22
C ASP A 121 11.75 9.14 6.61
N GLY A 122 11.76 9.59 7.86
CA GLY A 122 10.72 10.43 8.45
C GLY A 122 10.58 11.78 7.77
N ASN A 123 11.70 12.38 7.34
CA ASN A 123 11.73 13.67 6.64
C ASN A 123 11.01 13.63 5.28
N ARG A 124 10.99 12.48 4.61
CA ARG A 124 10.27 12.30 3.35
C ARG A 124 8.96 11.53 3.52
N SER A 125 8.70 11.00 4.72
CA SER A 125 7.56 10.15 5.09
C SER A 125 7.38 8.98 4.11
N ILE A 126 8.47 8.27 3.87
CA ILE A 126 8.52 7.10 3.00
C ILE A 126 8.80 5.86 3.84
N PHE A 127 8.02 4.81 3.60
CA PHE A 127 8.21 3.53 4.24
C PHE A 127 8.46 2.46 3.18
N SER A 128 9.46 1.61 3.43
CA SER A 128 9.71 0.44 2.60
C SER A 128 9.93 -0.79 3.45
N PHE A 129 9.34 -1.91 3.05
CA PHE A 129 9.38 -3.16 3.79
C PHE A 129 9.17 -4.36 2.88
N VAL A 130 9.64 -5.52 3.35
CA VAL A 130 9.48 -6.80 2.66
C VAL A 130 8.50 -7.67 3.42
N ARG A 131 7.63 -8.33 2.67
CA ARG A 131 6.85 -9.49 3.10
C ARG A 131 7.49 -10.76 2.58
N HIS A 132 7.79 -11.69 3.48
CA HIS A 132 8.42 -12.95 3.13
C HIS A 132 7.40 -14.07 3.02
N SER A 133 7.56 -14.92 1.99
CA SER A 133 6.92 -16.23 1.98
C SER A 133 7.74 -17.21 2.82
N ARG A 134 7.13 -18.31 3.27
CA ARG A 134 7.91 -19.41 3.85
C ARG A 134 8.96 -19.90 2.84
N GLY A 135 10.19 -20.11 3.31
CA GLY A 135 11.33 -20.45 2.45
C GLY A 135 11.84 -19.32 1.54
N LYS A 136 11.32 -18.09 1.65
CA LYS A 136 11.82 -16.87 0.98
C LYS A 136 11.95 -16.99 -0.55
N LYS A 137 11.02 -17.70 -1.20
CA LYS A 137 11.02 -17.95 -2.64
C LYS A 137 10.31 -16.86 -3.45
N LYS A 138 9.21 -16.32 -2.94
CA LYS A 138 8.45 -15.23 -3.55
C LYS A 138 8.16 -14.17 -2.50
N ASN A 139 9.03 -13.17 -2.41
CA ASN A 139 8.88 -12.08 -1.47
C ASN A 139 8.27 -10.87 -2.17
N LEU A 140 7.62 -10.01 -1.40
CA LEU A 140 7.08 -8.76 -1.89
C LEU A 140 7.77 -7.58 -1.22
N LEU A 141 8.34 -6.67 -1.99
CA LEU A 141 8.85 -5.39 -1.51
C LEU A 141 7.78 -4.33 -1.72
N PHE A 142 7.39 -3.65 -0.65
CA PHE A 142 6.50 -2.49 -0.66
C PHE A 142 7.32 -1.22 -0.52
N VAL A 143 6.97 -0.19 -1.30
CA VAL A 143 7.46 1.18 -1.17
C VAL A 143 6.24 2.10 -1.16
N CYS A 144 6.07 2.88 -0.10
CA CYS A 144 4.94 3.78 0.10
C CYS A 144 5.42 5.20 0.41
N ASN A 145 5.06 6.18 -0.42
CA ASN A 145 5.24 7.60 -0.17
C ASN A 145 3.95 8.18 0.41
N PHE A 146 3.99 8.77 1.61
CA PHE A 146 2.81 9.37 2.24
C PHE A 146 2.67 10.89 2.02
N THR A 147 3.47 11.45 1.11
CA THR A 147 3.49 12.91 0.84
C THR A 147 3.10 13.23 -0.61
N PRO A 148 2.63 14.46 -0.87
CA PRO A 148 2.36 14.93 -2.23
C PRO A 148 3.65 15.26 -3.02
N MET A 149 4.83 15.01 -2.44
CA MET A 149 6.11 15.37 -3.06
C MET A 149 6.65 14.19 -3.88
N PRO A 150 6.90 14.35 -5.20
CA PRO A 150 7.60 13.33 -5.99
C PRO A 150 9.06 13.22 -5.55
N ARG A 151 9.65 12.04 -5.70
CA ARG A 151 11.06 11.76 -5.41
C ARG A 151 11.71 11.09 -6.60
N ASP A 152 12.23 11.90 -7.51
CA ASP A 152 12.90 11.41 -8.72
C ASP A 152 14.26 10.77 -8.43
N ASP A 153 14.87 11.17 -7.32
CA ASP A 153 16.13 10.66 -6.79
C ASP A 153 15.98 9.37 -5.96
N TYR A 154 14.76 8.88 -5.77
CA TYR A 154 14.51 7.82 -4.80
C TYR A 154 15.19 6.50 -5.18
N ARG A 155 15.77 5.88 -4.16
CA ARG A 155 16.46 4.60 -4.20
C ARG A 155 16.03 3.80 -2.99
N VAL A 156 15.90 2.50 -3.18
CA VAL A 156 15.52 1.57 -2.11
C VAL A 156 16.59 0.50 -1.96
N GLY A 157 17.05 0.30 -0.73
CA GLY A 157 17.91 -0.80 -0.35
C GLY A 157 17.19 -2.15 -0.51
N VAL A 158 17.91 -3.18 -0.90
CA VAL A 158 17.33 -4.51 -1.10
C VAL A 158 18.20 -5.63 -0.55
N PRO A 159 17.60 -6.70 0.00
CA PRO A 159 18.35 -7.73 0.71
C PRO A 159 19.16 -8.65 -0.21
N ARG A 160 18.84 -8.71 -1.52
CA ARG A 160 19.45 -9.65 -2.45
C ARG A 160 19.73 -9.00 -3.80
N LYS A 161 20.84 -9.38 -4.43
CA LYS A 161 21.18 -9.00 -5.81
C LYS A 161 20.32 -9.79 -6.82
N LYS A 162 19.05 -9.42 -6.93
CA LYS A 162 18.05 -10.06 -7.78
C LYS A 162 17.39 -9.07 -8.74
N GLN A 163 16.53 -9.61 -9.59
CA GLN A 163 15.55 -8.86 -10.37
C GLN A 163 14.29 -8.67 -9.53
N TYR A 164 13.77 -7.45 -9.50
CA TYR A 164 12.57 -7.04 -8.79
C TYR A 164 11.52 -6.69 -9.85
N LYS A 165 10.48 -7.50 -9.95
CA LYS A 165 9.41 -7.28 -10.92
C LYS A 165 8.37 -6.36 -10.33
N LEU A 166 8.12 -5.19 -10.92
CA LEU A 166 7.03 -4.31 -10.54
C LEU A 166 5.70 -5.00 -10.91
N ILE A 167 4.91 -5.36 -9.89
CA ILE A 167 3.65 -6.10 -10.06
C ILE A 167 2.41 -5.25 -9.78
N MET A 168 2.57 -4.13 -9.07
CA MET A 168 1.49 -3.18 -8.80
C MET A 168 2.07 -1.79 -8.54
N ASN A 169 1.45 -0.77 -9.13
CA ASN A 169 1.87 0.61 -9.06
C ASN A 169 0.63 1.52 -8.96
N SER A 170 0.57 2.42 -7.98
CA SER A 170 -0.59 3.31 -7.80
C SER A 170 -0.71 4.38 -8.88
N ASP A 171 0.36 4.60 -9.65
CA ASP A 171 0.41 5.55 -10.77
C ASP A 171 -0.13 4.98 -12.09
N ASP A 172 -0.59 3.72 -12.11
CA ASP A 172 -1.25 3.15 -13.29
C ASP A 172 -2.60 3.85 -13.57
N GLU A 173 -2.93 4.10 -14.84
CA GLU A 173 -4.15 4.83 -15.25
C GLU A 173 -5.45 4.19 -14.74
N LYS A 174 -5.49 2.86 -14.64
CA LYS A 174 -6.65 2.13 -14.09
C LYS A 174 -6.96 2.47 -12.63
N TYR A 175 -6.03 3.11 -11.93
CA TYR A 175 -6.20 3.60 -10.56
C TYR A 175 -6.22 5.13 -10.48
N GLY A 176 -6.32 5.84 -11.61
CA GLY A 176 -6.31 7.30 -11.67
C GLY A 176 -4.94 7.94 -11.56
N GLY A 177 -3.87 7.17 -11.80
CA GLY A 177 -2.52 7.72 -11.92
C GLY A 177 -2.21 8.29 -13.30
N LYS A 178 -0.99 8.80 -13.50
CA LYS A 178 -0.58 9.44 -14.75
C LYS A 178 -0.17 8.45 -15.85
N GLY A 179 -0.01 7.17 -15.52
CA GLY A 179 0.39 6.14 -16.48
C GLY A 179 1.82 6.28 -16.97
N GLU A 180 2.72 6.92 -16.20
CA GLU A 180 4.12 7.09 -16.62
C GLU A 180 4.76 5.73 -16.92
N ALA A 181 5.39 5.60 -18.09
CA ALA A 181 6.05 4.37 -18.50
C ALA A 181 7.21 4.03 -17.55
N ARG A 182 7.19 2.81 -17.01
CA ARG A 182 8.18 2.32 -16.04
C ARG A 182 8.73 0.96 -16.48
N PRO A 183 10.01 0.66 -16.19
CA PRO A 183 10.52 -0.69 -16.34
C PRO A 183 9.68 -1.70 -15.56
N VAL A 184 9.36 -2.84 -16.17
CA VAL A 184 8.70 -3.94 -15.46
C VAL A 184 9.68 -4.64 -14.51
N ILE A 185 10.98 -4.61 -14.83
CA ILE A 185 12.03 -5.29 -14.07
C ILE A 185 13.11 -4.29 -13.65
N TYR A 186 13.38 -4.24 -12.35
CA TYR A 186 14.45 -3.47 -11.74
C TYR A 186 15.58 -4.42 -11.32
N LYS A 187 16.81 -4.13 -11.76
CA LYS A 187 17.99 -4.94 -11.42
C LYS A 187 18.72 -4.31 -10.25
N ALA A 188 18.88 -5.06 -9.17
CA ALA A 188 19.66 -4.60 -8.03
C ALA A 188 21.15 -4.46 -8.39
N VAL A 189 21.73 -3.30 -8.08
CA VAL A 189 23.15 -3.00 -8.28
C VAL A 189 23.89 -2.98 -6.94
N LYS A 190 25.21 -3.19 -6.95
CA LYS A 190 26.06 -3.13 -5.74
C LYS A 190 26.30 -1.66 -5.37
N GLN A 191 25.34 -1.08 -4.66
CA GLN A 191 25.37 0.30 -4.17
C GLN A 191 24.60 0.33 -2.86
N GLU A 192 25.25 0.81 -1.81
CA GLU A 192 24.66 0.87 -0.48
C GLU A 192 23.48 1.85 -0.44
N CYS A 193 22.40 1.43 0.21
CA CYS A 193 21.23 2.24 0.53
C CYS A 193 20.46 1.52 1.65
N ASP A 194 19.90 2.27 2.60
CA ASP A 194 19.11 1.73 3.72
C ASP A 194 19.84 0.65 4.56
N GLY A 195 21.18 0.74 4.67
CA GLY A 195 22.01 -0.25 5.35
C GLY A 195 22.13 -1.57 4.58
N ARG A 196 21.72 -1.61 3.31
CA ARG A 196 21.78 -2.80 2.45
C ARG A 196 22.86 -2.65 1.38
N PRO A 197 23.63 -3.70 1.06
CA PRO A 197 24.73 -3.62 0.07
C PRO A 197 24.25 -3.50 -1.38
N PHE A 198 22.97 -3.74 -1.64
CA PHE A 198 22.37 -3.66 -2.96
C PHE A 198 21.16 -2.72 -2.95
N SER A 199 20.89 -2.09 -4.08
CA SER A 199 19.75 -1.18 -4.24
C SER A 199 19.36 -1.03 -5.70
N PHE A 200 18.21 -0.40 -5.97
CA PHE A 200 17.86 0.09 -7.30
C PHE A 200 17.16 1.45 -7.20
N ALA A 201 17.29 2.26 -8.25
CA ALA A 201 16.60 3.55 -8.34
C ALA A 201 15.16 3.35 -8.83
N TYR A 202 14.24 4.12 -8.25
CA TYR A 202 12.84 4.12 -8.62
C TYR A 202 12.28 5.54 -8.45
N LYS A 203 11.89 6.17 -9.56
CA LYS A 203 11.23 7.48 -9.54
C LYS A 203 9.90 7.37 -8.79
N LEU A 204 9.83 7.81 -7.55
CA LEU A 204 8.67 7.57 -6.67
C LEU A 204 7.65 8.72 -6.78
N PRO A 205 6.41 8.44 -7.25
CA PRO A 205 5.38 9.47 -7.41
C PRO A 205 4.90 10.09 -6.08
N PRO A 206 4.21 11.25 -6.14
CA PRO A 206 3.38 11.76 -5.04
C PRO A 206 2.38 10.70 -4.61
N TYR A 207 2.26 10.44 -3.31
CA TYR A 207 1.39 9.38 -2.78
C TYR A 207 1.60 8.02 -3.48
N GLY A 208 2.82 7.79 -3.97
CA GLY A 208 3.17 6.64 -4.78
C GLY A 208 3.25 5.36 -3.95
N VAL A 209 2.67 4.29 -4.48
CA VAL A 209 2.84 2.92 -3.97
C VAL A 209 3.42 2.08 -5.09
N ALA A 210 4.50 1.37 -4.80
CA ALA A 210 5.06 0.36 -5.68
C ALA A 210 5.24 -0.96 -4.93
N ILE A 211 4.82 -2.05 -5.57
CA ILE A 211 4.97 -3.40 -5.03
C ILE A 211 5.76 -4.23 -6.03
N PHE A 212 6.85 -4.84 -5.56
CA PHE A 212 7.75 -5.65 -6.38
C PHE A 212 7.80 -7.10 -5.89
N GLU A 213 7.81 -8.07 -6.81
CA GLU A 213 8.07 -9.50 -6.51
C GLU A 213 9.53 -9.87 -6.80
N PHE A 214 10.16 -10.68 -5.93
CA PHE A 214 11.55 -11.16 -6.09
C PHE A 214 11.88 -12.47 -5.33
#